data_AF-A0A1C7HQS1-F1
#
_entry.id   AF-A0A1C7HQS1-F1
#
_cell.length_a   1.000
_cell.length_b   1.000
_cell.length_c   1.000
_cell.angle_alpha   90.00
_cell.angle_beta   90.00
_cell.angle_gamma   90.00
#
_symmetry.space_group_name_H-M   'P 1'
#
loop_
_entity.id
_entity.type
_entity.pdbx_description
1 polymer ?
#
loop_
_entity_poly.entity_id
_entity_poly.type
_entity_poly.pdbx_seq_one_letter_code
_entity_poly.pdbx_strand_id
1 'polypeptide(L)'
;MARLSEQEISQIRAKADIVDVIGRYVPLTRKGKSYKCVCPFHDDHDPSMSIAADKQIYKCFVCGAGGNVFTFVQNYEKISFIEAVYKVAEYAGVTLEHTLDVTPRIKDPHLQALHKACREAMEFTHYQLDTLDAKNVKEYLMRRNITEEIIKRFEIGYNPMDDALYRFLHAKKHADDDLVSAGLVRVTSLGMKDVFSHRIMIPIHDEFGEPVGFTARRVAENEEAKYINTTETDIYKKGNLIFNYHRAKQEARKAKKAYLVEGAMDVLALEKVELHNAVATLGTAMTKEQLRLLQLLHVPIVVCYDGDKAGRNATYKFGKMAREAQLPFEIVDNKYGLDPDEVIDVYGKDELRALLDKTMSWIDFLFEYLLGRYNLDNYSQKKEFAQEIALEIQALQDDFEKQSYFIRLRELTEFDMQVEQPKEERRAIHQPQPPRQSFLTFPKSGRSHAEHEILSQMLNGIAASNLFKEELGFLKDDNGNKLAMYIIDYYRTHTTLAVAELLDVIREEDVKALLLEIANWELAREDVDMAVLQEAIAKEKSCFLDDKIQLLNKKIRSVNDPMEKAKLAVEKNQLIKEREEWRSAGRK
;
A
#
# COMPACT_ATOMS: atom_id res chain seq x y z
N MET A 1 8.14 -15.70 -18.16
CA MET A 1 8.92 -14.46 -18.14
C MET A 1 10.36 -14.83 -17.86
N ALA A 2 11.30 -14.39 -18.70
CA ALA A 2 12.73 -14.58 -18.45
C ALA A 2 13.07 -13.90 -17.10
N ARG A 3 13.61 -14.69 -16.17
CA ARG A 3 14.12 -14.16 -14.89
C ARG A 3 15.53 -13.66 -15.17
N LEU A 4 15.76 -12.36 -15.03
CA LEU A 4 17.11 -11.86 -14.81
C LEU A 4 17.67 -12.56 -13.56
N SER A 5 18.86 -13.11 -13.67
CA SER A 5 19.57 -13.67 -12.53
C SER A 5 19.96 -12.55 -11.55
N GLU A 6 20.08 -12.88 -10.28
CA GLU A 6 20.57 -11.92 -9.27
C GLU A 6 21.98 -11.40 -9.62
N GLN A 7 22.78 -12.22 -10.30
CA GLN A 7 24.10 -11.84 -10.80
C GLN A 7 24.02 -10.74 -11.89
N GLU A 8 23.08 -10.84 -12.83
CA GLU A 8 22.90 -9.80 -13.86
C GLU A 8 22.42 -8.48 -13.25
N ILE A 9 21.48 -8.53 -12.30
CA ILE A 9 20.97 -7.33 -11.61
C ILE A 9 22.09 -6.65 -10.81
N SER A 10 22.92 -7.41 -10.09
CA SER A 10 24.10 -6.88 -9.39
C SER A 10 25.11 -6.26 -10.37
N GLN A 11 25.38 -6.89 -11.53
CA GLN A 11 26.28 -6.33 -12.54
C GLN A 11 25.77 -5.01 -13.13
N ILE A 12 24.47 -4.89 -13.42
CA ILE A 12 23.86 -3.65 -13.90
C ILE A 12 24.04 -2.55 -12.84
N ARG A 13 23.72 -2.86 -11.58
CA ARG A 13 23.84 -1.93 -10.47
C ARG A 13 25.28 -1.46 -10.27
N ALA A 14 26.25 -2.37 -10.34
CA ALA A 14 27.67 -2.06 -10.17
C ALA A 14 28.21 -1.14 -11.28
N LYS A 15 27.62 -1.17 -12.47
CA LYS A 15 27.99 -0.29 -13.60
C LYS A 15 27.19 1.02 -13.65
N ALA A 16 26.04 1.08 -12.98
CA ALA A 16 25.19 2.25 -12.96
C ALA A 16 25.63 3.23 -11.86
N ASP A 17 26.20 4.37 -12.22
CA ASP A 17 26.40 5.45 -11.25
C ASP A 17 25.06 6.13 -10.95
N ILE A 18 24.62 6.03 -9.69
CA ILE A 18 23.38 6.66 -9.22
C ILE A 18 23.35 8.17 -9.47
N VAL A 19 24.51 8.85 -9.43
CA VAL A 19 24.59 10.30 -9.67
C VAL A 19 24.27 10.61 -11.13
N ASP A 20 24.84 9.85 -12.05
CA ASP A 20 24.61 10.03 -13.49
C ASP A 20 23.17 9.71 -13.88
N VAL A 21 22.60 8.65 -13.30
CA VAL A 21 21.21 8.26 -13.57
C VAL A 21 20.25 9.32 -13.01
N ILE A 22 20.38 9.71 -11.74
CA ILE A 22 19.50 10.73 -11.14
C ILE A 22 19.67 12.09 -11.83
N GLY A 23 20.90 12.45 -12.20
CA GLY A 23 21.23 13.70 -12.89
C GLY A 23 20.54 13.88 -14.25
N ARG A 24 20.05 12.79 -14.87
CA ARG A 24 19.21 12.84 -16.08
C ARG A 24 17.79 13.33 -15.80
N TYR A 25 17.29 13.15 -14.58
CA TYR A 25 15.93 13.47 -14.19
C TYR A 25 15.84 14.83 -13.48
N VAL A 26 16.81 15.13 -12.61
CA VAL A 26 16.80 16.34 -11.79
C VAL A 26 18.18 17.00 -11.75
N PRO A 27 18.25 18.35 -11.69
CA PRO A 27 19.53 19.04 -11.59
C PRO A 27 20.20 18.78 -10.24
N LEU A 28 21.47 18.37 -10.27
CA LEU A 28 22.26 18.05 -9.09
C LEU A 28 23.28 19.14 -8.76
N THR A 29 23.42 19.46 -7.48
CA THR A 29 24.46 20.36 -6.96
C THR A 29 25.41 19.59 -6.05
N ARG A 30 26.71 19.61 -6.32
CA ARG A 30 27.70 18.93 -5.49
C ARG A 30 27.89 19.67 -4.16
N LYS A 31 27.83 18.93 -3.04
CA LYS A 31 28.07 19.45 -1.68
C LYS A 31 28.96 18.48 -0.90
N GLY A 32 30.26 18.76 -0.90
CA GLY A 32 31.26 17.88 -0.28
C GLY A 32 31.41 16.56 -1.02
N LYS A 33 31.26 15.43 -0.29
CA LYS A 33 31.31 14.07 -0.83
C LYS A 33 29.97 13.62 -1.47
N SER A 34 28.87 14.36 -1.25
CA SER A 34 27.53 14.01 -1.73
C SER A 34 26.99 15.03 -2.73
N TYR A 35 25.87 14.69 -3.39
CA TYR A 35 25.12 15.61 -4.25
C TYR A 35 23.78 15.95 -3.60
N LYS A 36 23.24 17.14 -3.88
CA LYS A 36 21.93 17.59 -3.42
C LYS A 36 21.04 18.04 -4.57
N CYS A 37 19.74 17.84 -4.42
CA CYS A 37 18.72 18.36 -5.32
C CYS A 37 17.38 18.52 -4.62
N VAL A 38 16.46 19.20 -5.30
CA VAL A 38 15.04 19.27 -4.93
C VAL A 38 14.45 17.87 -5.10
N CYS A 39 13.72 17.40 -4.10
CA CYS A 39 13.16 16.07 -4.12
C CYS A 39 11.95 16.00 -5.06
N PRO A 40 11.95 15.13 -6.08
CA PRO A 40 10.82 15.01 -7.01
C PRO A 40 9.61 14.24 -6.42
N PHE A 41 9.74 13.70 -5.21
CA PHE A 41 8.74 12.83 -4.60
C PHE A 41 7.77 13.56 -3.65
N HIS A 42 7.97 14.86 -3.43
CA HIS A 42 7.04 15.72 -2.71
C HIS A 42 7.15 17.15 -3.24
N ASP A 43 6.22 18.03 -2.85
CA ASP A 43 6.29 19.44 -3.20
C ASP A 43 7.40 20.13 -2.39
N ASP A 44 8.55 20.29 -3.02
CA ASP A 44 9.80 20.70 -2.39
C ASP A 44 10.34 21.96 -3.05
N HIS A 45 10.67 22.96 -2.23
CA HIS A 45 11.15 24.27 -2.67
C HIS A 45 12.64 24.48 -2.33
N ASP A 46 13.22 23.64 -1.47
CA ASP A 46 14.60 23.71 -1.03
C ASP A 46 15.29 22.34 -1.24
N PRO A 47 16.58 22.26 -1.64
CA PRO A 47 17.24 20.97 -1.88
C PRO A 47 17.29 20.03 -0.66
N SER A 48 16.29 19.15 -0.53
CA SER A 48 16.09 18.24 0.59
C SER A 48 16.58 16.81 0.34
N MET A 49 16.81 16.43 -0.92
CA MET A 49 17.29 15.12 -1.31
C MET A 49 18.82 15.12 -1.46
N SER A 50 19.47 14.15 -0.81
CA SER A 50 20.92 13.93 -0.86
C SER A 50 21.22 12.59 -1.54
N ILE A 51 22.23 12.58 -2.41
CA ILE A 51 22.73 11.40 -3.11
C ILE A 51 24.16 11.14 -2.61
N ALA A 52 24.37 9.98 -1.97
CA ALA A 52 25.67 9.52 -1.51
C ALA A 52 26.30 8.63 -2.59
N ALA A 53 27.21 9.21 -3.37
CA ALA A 53 27.82 8.55 -4.53
C ALA A 53 28.71 7.35 -4.14
N ASP A 54 29.41 7.46 -3.03
CA ASP A 54 30.21 6.38 -2.43
C ASP A 54 29.35 5.17 -2.03
N LYS A 55 28.13 5.43 -1.53
CA LYS A 55 27.21 4.39 -1.05
C LYS A 55 26.20 3.94 -2.11
N GLN A 56 26.16 4.62 -3.27
CA GLN A 56 25.21 4.39 -4.36
C GLN A 56 23.73 4.41 -3.91
N ILE A 57 23.40 5.37 -3.02
CA ILE A 57 22.04 5.55 -2.46
C ILE A 57 21.60 7.02 -2.48
N TYR A 58 20.28 7.25 -2.42
CA TYR A 58 19.69 8.56 -2.19
C TYR A 58 18.78 8.55 -0.95
N LYS A 59 18.62 9.71 -0.31
CA LYS A 59 17.68 9.94 0.78
C LYS A 59 17.19 11.38 0.77
N CYS A 60 15.87 11.55 0.83
CA CYS A 60 15.20 12.80 1.14
C CYS A 60 15.04 12.92 2.66
N PHE A 61 15.56 14.01 3.22
CA PHE A 61 15.50 14.27 4.66
C PHE A 61 14.17 14.91 5.12
N VAL A 62 13.29 15.27 4.18
CA VAL A 62 11.97 15.84 4.47
C VAL A 62 10.87 14.79 4.36
N CYS A 63 10.67 14.21 3.17
CA CYS A 63 9.62 13.22 2.95
C CYS A 63 10.04 11.77 3.28
N GLY A 64 11.31 11.53 3.59
CA GLY A 64 11.83 10.21 3.94
C GLY A 64 12.07 9.26 2.76
N ALA A 65 11.70 9.64 1.53
CA ALA A 65 11.97 8.83 0.33
C ALA A 65 13.46 8.50 0.21
N GLY A 66 13.83 7.26 -0.08
CA GLY A 66 15.22 6.87 -0.23
C GLY A 66 15.35 5.46 -0.78
N GLY A 67 16.51 5.15 -1.32
CA GLY A 67 16.78 3.86 -1.97
C GLY A 67 18.01 3.90 -2.86
N ASN A 68 18.12 2.94 -3.77
CA ASN A 68 19.21 2.87 -4.75
C ASN A 68 18.75 3.39 -6.13
N VAL A 69 19.60 3.22 -7.14
CA VAL A 69 19.36 3.68 -8.52
C VAL A 69 18.08 3.11 -9.12
N PHE A 70 17.75 1.83 -8.86
CA PHE A 70 16.51 1.22 -9.36
C PHE A 70 15.30 1.81 -8.65
N THR A 71 15.35 1.89 -7.32
CA THR A 71 14.25 2.46 -6.51
C THR A 71 13.93 3.89 -6.94
N PHE A 72 14.94 4.69 -7.29
CA PHE A 72 14.75 6.03 -7.81
C PHE A 72 13.93 6.01 -9.11
N VAL A 73 14.38 5.25 -10.12
CA VAL A 73 13.72 5.19 -11.44
C VAL A 73 12.30 4.62 -11.34
N GLN A 74 12.11 3.58 -10.52
CA GLN A 74 10.76 3.04 -10.24
C GLN A 74 9.82 4.11 -9.68
N ASN A 75 10.27 4.84 -8.67
CA ASN A 75 9.42 5.81 -7.99
C ASN A 75 9.18 7.05 -8.86
N TYR A 76 10.20 7.48 -9.62
CA TYR A 76 10.12 8.65 -10.49
C TYR A 76 9.20 8.38 -11.69
N GLU A 77 9.38 7.24 -12.37
CA GLU A 77 8.64 6.90 -13.57
C GLU A 77 7.38 6.07 -13.32
N LYS A 78 7.17 5.59 -12.09
CA LYS A 78 6.04 4.76 -11.67
C LYS A 78 5.97 3.42 -12.43
N ILE A 79 7.13 2.85 -12.71
CA ILE A 79 7.30 1.57 -13.42
C ILE A 79 7.69 0.44 -12.44
N SER A 80 7.53 -0.80 -12.88
CA SER A 80 7.91 -1.98 -12.10
C SER A 80 9.41 -2.07 -11.89
N PHE A 81 9.84 -2.89 -10.92
CA PHE A 81 11.26 -3.12 -10.62
C PHE A 81 12.04 -3.60 -11.83
N ILE A 82 11.48 -4.57 -12.55
CA ILE A 82 12.10 -5.13 -13.74
C ILE A 82 12.23 -4.06 -14.82
N GLU A 83 11.20 -3.26 -15.09
CA GLU A 83 11.31 -2.15 -16.08
C GLU A 83 12.37 -1.11 -15.69
N ALA A 84 12.48 -0.78 -14.41
CA ALA A 84 13.53 0.10 -13.92
C ALA A 84 14.93 -0.50 -14.08
N VAL A 85 15.10 -1.80 -13.86
CA VAL A 85 16.38 -2.49 -14.08
C VAL A 85 16.84 -2.37 -15.53
N TYR A 86 15.93 -2.49 -16.50
CA TYR A 86 16.28 -2.32 -17.93
C TYR A 86 16.59 -0.89 -18.31
N LYS A 87 15.83 0.09 -17.80
CA LYS A 87 16.17 1.51 -18.02
C LYS A 87 17.52 1.88 -17.46
N VAL A 88 17.84 1.38 -16.27
CA VAL A 88 19.14 1.62 -15.65
C VAL A 88 20.25 0.90 -16.43
N ALA A 89 20.03 -0.31 -16.94
CA ALA A 89 20.97 -1.00 -17.82
C ALA A 89 21.25 -0.21 -19.11
N GLU A 90 20.23 0.40 -19.71
CA GLU A 90 20.37 1.29 -20.87
C GLU A 90 21.24 2.50 -20.52
N TYR A 91 20.98 3.17 -19.40
CA TYR A 91 21.78 4.32 -18.96
C TYR A 91 23.22 3.96 -18.60
N ALA A 92 23.44 2.76 -18.06
CA ALA A 92 24.75 2.24 -17.71
C ALA A 92 25.51 1.62 -18.90
N GLY A 93 24.92 1.61 -20.11
CA GLY A 93 25.54 1.03 -21.31
C GLY A 93 25.78 -0.47 -21.22
N VAL A 94 24.98 -1.20 -20.43
CA VAL A 94 25.10 -2.65 -20.26
C VAL A 94 24.21 -3.35 -21.27
N THR A 95 24.83 -4.05 -22.23
CA THR A 95 24.11 -4.93 -23.15
C THR A 95 23.73 -6.21 -22.43
N LEU A 96 22.44 -6.46 -22.23
CA LEU A 96 21.93 -7.68 -21.63
C LEU A 96 21.73 -8.74 -22.72
N GLU A 97 22.31 -9.94 -22.54
CA GLU A 97 22.16 -11.08 -23.48
C GLU A 97 20.70 -11.51 -23.59
N HIS A 98 20.02 -11.46 -22.45
CA HIS A 98 18.57 -11.33 -22.39
C HIS A 98 18.26 -9.85 -22.49
N THR A 99 18.04 -9.33 -23.70
CA THR A 99 17.01 -8.30 -23.80
C THR A 99 15.84 -8.90 -23.03
N LEU A 100 15.30 -8.15 -22.08
CA LEU A 100 13.94 -8.41 -21.67
C LEU A 100 13.27 -8.62 -23.00
N ASP A 101 12.59 -9.74 -23.15
CA ASP A 101 11.34 -9.59 -23.80
C ASP A 101 10.51 -8.55 -22.97
N VAL A 102 10.91 -7.26 -22.93
CA VAL A 102 10.26 -6.31 -23.79
C VAL A 102 10.33 -7.01 -25.15
N THR A 103 9.47 -8.01 -25.37
CA THR A 103 8.27 -7.76 -26.12
C THR A 103 8.01 -6.29 -25.84
N PRO A 104 8.49 -5.32 -26.67
CA PRO A 104 7.67 -4.12 -26.83
C PRO A 104 6.34 -4.77 -27.04
N ARG A 105 5.44 -4.86 -26.01
CA ARG A 105 4.49 -6.00 -25.83
C ARG A 105 4.29 -6.43 -27.26
N ILE A 106 4.63 -7.65 -27.72
CA ILE A 106 4.00 -8.08 -28.96
C ILE A 106 2.56 -8.10 -28.48
N LYS A 107 2.00 -6.88 -28.48
CA LYS A 107 0.70 -6.41 -28.20
C LYS A 107 0.28 -6.99 -29.50
N ASP A 108 -0.15 -8.24 -29.36
CA ASP A 108 -0.76 -9.00 -30.39
C ASP A 108 -1.43 -7.96 -31.29
N PRO A 109 -1.03 -7.83 -32.56
CA PRO A 109 -1.46 -6.71 -33.38
C PRO A 109 -2.96 -6.46 -33.25
N HIS A 110 -3.73 -7.52 -32.99
CA HIS A 110 -5.10 -7.48 -32.51
C HIS A 110 -5.30 -6.67 -31.22
N LEU A 111 -4.70 -7.05 -30.08
CA LEU A 111 -4.76 -6.25 -28.84
C LEU A 111 -4.29 -4.79 -29.01
N GLN A 112 -3.30 -4.51 -29.89
CA GLN A 112 -2.95 -3.11 -30.23
C GLN A 112 -4.12 -2.40 -30.89
N ALA A 113 -4.73 -3.04 -31.88
CA ALA A 113 -5.86 -2.50 -32.61
C ALA A 113 -7.03 -2.23 -31.66
N LEU A 114 -7.33 -3.14 -30.74
CA LEU A 114 -8.40 -2.97 -29.74
C LEU A 114 -8.12 -1.77 -28.81
N HIS A 115 -6.92 -1.67 -28.23
CA HIS A 115 -6.56 -0.50 -27.39
C HIS A 115 -6.57 0.81 -28.20
N LYS A 116 -6.11 0.79 -29.45
CA LYS A 116 -6.14 1.96 -30.35
C LYS A 116 -7.59 2.36 -30.66
N ALA A 117 -8.47 1.41 -30.93
CA ALA A 117 -9.89 1.65 -31.16
C ALA A 117 -10.56 2.24 -29.92
N CYS A 118 -10.33 1.69 -28.72
CA CYS A 118 -10.85 2.26 -27.47
C CYS A 118 -10.34 3.68 -27.21
N ARG A 119 -9.05 3.95 -27.47
CA ARG A 119 -8.48 5.30 -27.30
C ARG A 119 -9.10 6.31 -28.26
N GLU A 120 -9.19 5.97 -29.54
CA GLU A 120 -9.81 6.86 -30.53
C GLU A 120 -11.32 7.03 -30.29
N ALA A 121 -12.01 6.02 -29.77
CA ALA A 121 -13.40 6.12 -29.33
C ALA A 121 -13.57 7.07 -28.15
N MET A 122 -12.67 7.00 -27.16
CA MET A 122 -12.63 7.92 -26.02
C MET A 122 -12.40 9.35 -26.50
N GLU A 123 -11.39 9.59 -27.34
CA GLU A 123 -11.10 10.91 -27.91
C GLU A 123 -12.30 11.46 -28.70
N PHE A 124 -12.92 10.63 -29.54
CA PHE A 124 -14.11 11.01 -30.31
C PHE A 124 -15.27 11.40 -29.40
N THR A 125 -15.62 10.54 -28.45
CA THR A 125 -16.78 10.79 -27.56
C THR A 125 -16.54 11.98 -26.64
N HIS A 126 -15.30 12.19 -26.17
CA HIS A 126 -14.93 13.38 -25.42
C HIS A 126 -15.10 14.66 -26.26
N TYR A 127 -14.62 14.65 -27.50
CA TYR A 127 -14.82 15.75 -28.44
C TYR A 127 -16.31 16.00 -28.74
N GLN A 128 -17.11 14.93 -28.93
CA GLN A 128 -18.54 15.04 -29.20
C GLN A 128 -19.29 15.76 -28.08
N LEU A 129 -18.85 15.64 -26.83
CA LEU A 129 -19.47 16.30 -25.68
C LEU A 129 -19.41 17.84 -25.77
N ASP A 130 -18.44 18.40 -26.50
CA ASP A 130 -18.28 19.84 -26.71
C ASP A 130 -19.03 20.38 -27.94
N THR A 131 -19.70 19.52 -28.70
CA THR A 131 -20.48 19.93 -29.87
C THR A 131 -21.84 20.51 -29.48
N LEU A 132 -22.47 21.25 -30.41
CA LEU A 132 -23.81 21.80 -30.22
C LEU A 132 -24.86 20.71 -29.97
N ASP A 133 -24.70 19.54 -30.59
CA ASP A 133 -25.62 18.41 -30.48
C ASP A 133 -25.59 17.78 -29.07
N ALA A 134 -24.49 17.94 -28.34
CA ALA A 134 -24.34 17.44 -26.98
C ALA A 134 -24.71 18.46 -25.88
N LYS A 135 -25.20 19.65 -26.24
CA LYS A 135 -25.50 20.72 -25.27
C LYS A 135 -26.38 20.26 -24.10
N ASN A 136 -27.47 19.52 -24.39
CA ASN A 136 -28.37 18.99 -23.36
C ASN A 136 -27.68 17.97 -22.44
N VAL A 137 -26.73 17.20 -22.97
CA VAL A 137 -25.94 16.21 -22.22
C VAL A 137 -24.96 16.92 -21.30
N LYS A 138 -24.29 17.95 -21.81
CA LYS A 138 -23.36 18.77 -21.03
C LYS A 138 -24.09 19.51 -19.90
N GLU A 139 -25.26 20.10 -20.17
CA GLU A 139 -26.13 20.70 -19.15
C GLU A 139 -26.61 19.67 -18.11
N TYR A 140 -26.86 18.42 -18.52
CA TYR A 140 -27.18 17.34 -17.58
C TYR A 140 -26.00 17.02 -16.64
N LEU A 141 -24.78 16.88 -17.16
CA LEU A 141 -23.57 16.65 -16.36
C LEU A 141 -23.33 17.79 -15.35
N MET A 142 -23.49 19.05 -15.80
CA MET A 142 -23.34 20.22 -14.93
C MET A 142 -24.40 20.25 -13.82
N ARG A 143 -25.66 19.92 -14.12
CA ARG A 143 -26.73 19.80 -13.10
C ARG A 143 -26.43 18.70 -12.07
N ARG A 144 -25.72 17.66 -12.46
CA ARG A 144 -25.22 16.58 -11.60
C ARG A 144 -23.94 16.95 -10.83
N ASN A 145 -23.52 18.21 -10.89
CA ASN A 145 -22.28 18.73 -10.30
C ASN A 145 -21.00 18.04 -10.83
N ILE A 146 -21.05 17.46 -12.04
CA ILE A 146 -19.87 16.93 -12.72
C ILE A 146 -19.24 18.10 -13.48
N THR A 147 -18.26 18.74 -12.84
CA THR A 147 -17.60 19.95 -13.35
C THR A 147 -16.75 19.64 -14.59
N GLU A 148 -16.38 20.69 -15.35
CA GLU A 148 -15.44 20.55 -16.48
C GLU A 148 -14.11 19.89 -16.06
N GLU A 149 -13.64 20.14 -14.84
CA GLU A 149 -12.45 19.49 -14.31
C GLU A 149 -12.64 17.98 -14.17
N ILE A 150 -13.78 17.54 -13.62
CA ILE A 150 -14.10 16.11 -13.50
C ILE A 150 -14.28 15.49 -14.90
N ILE A 151 -14.99 16.17 -15.80
CA ILE A 151 -15.18 15.73 -17.19
C ILE A 151 -13.84 15.50 -17.88
N LYS A 152 -12.91 16.46 -17.75
CA LYS A 152 -11.57 16.36 -18.34
C LYS A 152 -10.71 15.29 -17.66
N ARG A 153 -10.73 15.21 -16.33
CA ARG A 153 -9.93 14.25 -15.56
C ARG A 153 -10.32 12.81 -15.83
N PHE A 154 -11.62 12.55 -15.99
CA PHE A 154 -12.16 11.21 -16.25
C PHE A 154 -12.41 10.94 -17.73
N GLU A 155 -12.11 11.91 -18.61
CA GLU A 155 -12.29 11.82 -20.06
C GLU A 155 -13.73 11.42 -20.42
N ILE A 156 -14.70 12.00 -19.69
CA ILE A 156 -16.11 11.74 -19.88
C ILE A 156 -16.52 12.29 -21.25
N GLY A 157 -17.24 11.47 -22.02
CA GLY A 157 -17.68 11.79 -23.36
C GLY A 157 -19.17 11.54 -23.58
N TYR A 158 -19.61 11.77 -24.80
CA TYR A 158 -20.95 11.44 -25.29
C TYR A 158 -20.84 10.67 -26.60
N ASN A 159 -21.53 9.53 -26.70
CA ASN A 159 -21.72 8.88 -27.99
C ASN A 159 -23.05 9.29 -28.62
N PRO A 160 -23.05 9.99 -29.76
CA PRO A 160 -24.26 10.41 -30.46
C PRO A 160 -25.09 9.25 -31.02
N MET A 161 -26.22 9.59 -31.64
CA MET A 161 -27.07 8.64 -32.36
C MET A 161 -26.49 8.28 -33.74
N ASP A 162 -27.22 7.47 -34.49
CA ASP A 162 -26.97 7.16 -35.89
C ASP A 162 -25.62 6.48 -36.17
N ASP A 163 -25.10 5.69 -35.24
CA ASP A 163 -23.84 4.94 -35.42
C ASP A 163 -22.63 5.84 -35.73
N ALA A 164 -22.62 7.03 -35.11
CA ALA A 164 -21.60 8.04 -35.34
C ALA A 164 -20.20 7.54 -34.97
N LEU A 165 -20.07 6.74 -33.90
CA LEU A 165 -18.78 6.19 -33.48
C LEU A 165 -18.26 5.17 -34.50
N TYR A 166 -19.10 4.22 -34.93
CA TYR A 166 -18.73 3.26 -35.97
C TYR A 166 -18.25 3.97 -37.25
N ARG A 167 -19.01 4.95 -37.75
CA ARG A 167 -18.61 5.70 -38.96
C ARG A 167 -17.26 6.40 -38.80
N PHE A 168 -17.02 6.99 -37.63
CA PHE A 168 -15.74 7.64 -37.32
C PHE A 168 -14.58 6.63 -37.29
N LEU A 169 -14.72 5.52 -36.56
CA LEU A 169 -13.67 4.51 -36.42
C LEU A 169 -13.39 3.77 -37.74
N HIS A 170 -14.43 3.47 -38.51
CA HIS A 170 -14.30 2.89 -39.84
C HIS A 170 -13.56 3.86 -40.79
N ALA A 171 -13.88 5.16 -40.76
CA ALA A 171 -13.14 6.18 -41.52
C ALA A 171 -11.66 6.32 -41.09
N LYS A 172 -11.36 6.03 -39.81
CA LYS A 172 -10.00 5.91 -39.26
C LYS A 172 -9.29 4.60 -39.62
N LYS A 173 -9.93 3.74 -40.42
CA LYS A 173 -9.41 2.46 -40.93
C LYS A 173 -9.19 1.39 -39.85
N HIS A 174 -10.00 1.39 -38.79
CA HIS A 174 -10.09 0.22 -37.91
C HIS A 174 -10.86 -0.89 -38.63
N ALA A 175 -10.43 -2.14 -38.46
CA ALA A 175 -11.13 -3.28 -39.02
C ALA A 175 -12.42 -3.54 -38.22
N ASP A 176 -13.51 -3.88 -38.91
CA ASP A 176 -14.81 -4.12 -38.28
C ASP A 176 -14.74 -5.22 -37.21
N ASP A 177 -13.97 -6.28 -37.46
CA ASP A 177 -13.76 -7.38 -36.50
C ASP A 177 -13.08 -6.88 -35.22
N ASP A 178 -12.13 -5.95 -35.30
CA ASP A 178 -11.48 -5.37 -34.12
C ASP A 178 -12.46 -4.48 -33.33
N LEU A 179 -13.35 -3.76 -34.00
CA LEU A 179 -14.37 -2.91 -33.36
C LEU A 179 -15.43 -3.74 -32.61
N VAL A 180 -15.81 -4.89 -33.19
CA VAL A 180 -16.70 -5.85 -32.55
C VAL A 180 -15.99 -6.53 -31.37
N SER A 181 -14.75 -6.99 -31.55
CA SER A 181 -13.95 -7.60 -30.49
C SER A 181 -13.61 -6.63 -29.35
N ALA A 182 -13.48 -5.33 -29.62
CA ALA A 182 -13.36 -4.28 -28.60
C ALA A 182 -14.67 -3.99 -27.85
N GLY A 183 -15.80 -4.54 -28.30
CA GLY A 183 -17.12 -4.30 -27.72
C GLY A 183 -17.66 -2.89 -27.95
N LEU A 184 -17.16 -2.18 -28.97
CA LEU A 184 -17.60 -0.82 -29.34
C LEU A 184 -18.81 -0.86 -30.28
N VAL A 185 -18.84 -1.88 -31.15
CA VAL A 185 -19.83 -2.05 -32.22
C VAL A 185 -20.39 -3.47 -32.16
N ARG A 186 -21.65 -3.64 -32.60
CA ARG A 186 -22.30 -4.95 -32.73
C ARG A 186 -22.89 -5.14 -34.12
N VAL A 187 -22.87 -6.38 -34.58
CA VAL A 187 -23.49 -6.77 -35.85
C VAL A 187 -24.99 -6.98 -35.65
N THR A 188 -25.81 -6.34 -36.47
CA THR A 188 -27.27 -6.51 -36.49
C THR A 188 -27.76 -6.82 -37.90
N SER A 189 -29.04 -7.18 -38.05
CA SER A 189 -29.66 -7.35 -39.38
C SER A 189 -29.69 -6.06 -40.20
N LEU A 190 -29.53 -4.89 -39.56
CA LEU A 190 -29.48 -3.56 -40.19
C LEU A 190 -28.03 -3.07 -40.41
N GLY A 191 -27.02 -3.91 -40.18
CA GLY A 191 -25.60 -3.58 -40.29
C GLY A 191 -24.91 -3.37 -38.93
N MET A 192 -23.74 -2.72 -38.98
CA MET A 192 -22.93 -2.38 -37.81
C MET A 192 -23.59 -1.26 -37.01
N LYS A 193 -23.78 -1.49 -35.71
CA LYS A 193 -24.45 -0.55 -34.79
C LYS A 193 -23.58 -0.25 -33.57
N ASP A 194 -23.62 1.00 -33.12
CA ASP A 194 -22.93 1.37 -31.88
C ASP A 194 -23.53 0.62 -30.67
N VAL A 195 -22.68 0.07 -29.80
CA VAL A 195 -23.13 -0.58 -28.56
C VAL A 195 -23.68 0.47 -27.59
N PHE A 196 -23.01 1.62 -27.49
CA PHE A 196 -23.29 2.69 -26.52
C PHE A 196 -24.02 3.89 -27.15
N SER A 197 -24.81 3.69 -28.20
CA SER A 197 -25.54 4.77 -28.88
C SER A 197 -26.38 5.60 -27.91
N HIS A 198 -26.34 6.93 -28.04
CA HIS A 198 -27.09 7.89 -27.22
C HIS A 198 -26.79 7.85 -25.70
N ARG A 199 -25.53 7.67 -25.32
CA ARG A 199 -25.10 7.53 -23.92
C ARG A 199 -23.93 8.44 -23.55
N ILE A 200 -23.90 8.86 -22.29
CA ILE A 200 -22.70 9.44 -21.66
C ILE A 200 -21.72 8.30 -21.46
N MET A 201 -20.50 8.48 -21.92
CA MET A 201 -19.42 7.50 -21.92
C MET A 201 -18.42 7.85 -20.83
N ILE A 202 -18.12 6.89 -19.95
CA ILE A 202 -17.06 7.01 -18.96
C ILE A 202 -16.04 5.91 -19.27
N PRO A 203 -14.82 6.25 -19.72
CA PRO A 203 -13.82 5.28 -20.11
C PRO A 203 -13.29 4.50 -18.90
N ILE A 204 -13.18 3.19 -19.08
CA ILE A 204 -12.57 2.26 -18.13
C ILE A 204 -11.15 1.97 -18.61
N HIS A 205 -10.22 2.02 -17.68
CA HIS A 205 -8.79 1.86 -17.93
C HIS A 205 -8.25 0.66 -17.14
N ASP A 206 -7.15 0.09 -17.65
CA ASP A 206 -6.35 -0.87 -16.89
C ASP A 206 -5.52 -0.18 -15.78
N GLU A 207 -4.73 -0.96 -15.06
CA GLU A 207 -3.88 -0.47 -13.96
C GLU A 207 -2.76 0.49 -14.41
N PHE A 208 -2.43 0.48 -15.70
CA PHE A 208 -1.44 1.34 -16.34
C PHE A 208 -2.05 2.61 -16.93
N GLY A 209 -3.37 2.70 -17.01
CA GLY A 209 -4.08 3.85 -17.57
C GLY A 209 -4.33 3.74 -19.07
N GLU A 210 -4.28 2.54 -19.66
CA GLU A 210 -4.70 2.33 -21.04
C GLU A 210 -6.21 2.06 -21.11
N PRO A 211 -6.96 2.69 -22.04
CA PRO A 211 -8.39 2.47 -22.15
C PRO A 211 -8.67 1.05 -22.66
N VAL A 212 -9.59 0.37 -21.98
CA VAL A 212 -9.96 -1.03 -22.24
C VAL A 212 -11.45 -1.22 -22.53
N GLY A 213 -12.29 -0.28 -22.12
CA GLY A 213 -13.73 -0.34 -22.33
C GLY A 213 -14.42 0.89 -21.76
N PHE A 214 -15.73 0.80 -21.60
CA PHE A 214 -16.56 1.91 -21.16
C PHE A 214 -17.67 1.42 -20.24
N THR A 215 -18.02 2.28 -19.28
CA THR A 215 -19.35 2.27 -18.68
C THR A 215 -20.13 3.43 -19.26
N ALA A 216 -21.41 3.20 -19.58
CA ALA A 216 -22.20 4.16 -20.32
C ALA A 216 -23.58 4.34 -19.71
N ARG A 217 -23.92 5.60 -19.43
CA ARG A 217 -25.21 5.99 -18.85
C ARG A 217 -26.15 6.50 -19.93
N ARG A 218 -27.39 6.04 -19.93
CA ARG A 218 -28.42 6.57 -20.85
C ARG A 218 -28.69 8.06 -20.59
N VAL A 219 -28.87 8.83 -21.66
CA VAL A 219 -29.28 10.24 -21.60
C VAL A 219 -30.80 10.36 -21.48
N ALA A 220 -31.55 9.59 -22.29
CA ALA A 220 -33.01 9.63 -22.31
C ALA A 220 -33.64 8.77 -21.20
N GLU A 221 -34.80 9.19 -20.70
CA GLU A 221 -35.67 8.37 -19.85
C GLU A 221 -36.54 7.46 -20.71
N ASN A 222 -36.03 6.27 -20.98
CA ASN A 222 -36.72 5.19 -21.69
C ASN A 222 -36.58 3.87 -20.92
N GLU A 223 -37.16 2.79 -21.46
CA GLU A 223 -37.14 1.44 -20.86
C GLU A 223 -35.76 0.77 -20.88
N GLU A 224 -34.75 1.38 -21.51
CA GLU A 224 -33.41 0.82 -21.52
C GLU A 224 -32.73 0.91 -20.15
N ALA A 225 -31.80 -0.01 -19.91
CA ALA A 225 -31.00 -0.03 -18.69
C ALA A 225 -30.30 1.32 -18.45
N LYS A 226 -30.36 1.82 -17.20
CA LYS A 226 -29.75 3.08 -16.75
C LYS A 226 -28.26 3.12 -17.10
N TYR A 227 -27.57 2.00 -16.86
CA TYR A 227 -26.16 1.79 -17.20
C TYR A 227 -25.96 0.52 -18.01
N ILE A 228 -25.00 0.56 -18.91
CA ILE A 228 -24.43 -0.61 -19.58
C ILE A 228 -22.90 -0.53 -19.52
N ASN A 229 -22.24 -1.67 -19.51
CA ASN A 229 -20.78 -1.76 -19.56
C ASN A 229 -20.36 -2.48 -20.84
N THR A 230 -19.12 -2.28 -21.26
CA THR A 230 -18.45 -3.17 -22.22
C THR A 230 -18.60 -4.62 -21.76
N THR A 231 -18.98 -5.50 -22.69
CA THR A 231 -19.00 -6.95 -22.46
C THR A 231 -17.57 -7.47 -22.34
N GLU A 232 -17.37 -8.69 -21.83
CA GLU A 232 -16.03 -9.28 -21.75
C GLU A 232 -15.34 -9.31 -23.12
N THR A 233 -14.12 -8.78 -23.20
CA THR A 233 -13.26 -8.78 -24.40
C THR A 233 -11.86 -9.29 -24.04
N ASP A 234 -10.94 -9.34 -25.00
CA ASP A 234 -9.56 -9.76 -24.72
C ASP A 234 -8.77 -8.70 -23.93
N ILE A 235 -9.18 -7.43 -23.99
CA ILE A 235 -8.57 -6.34 -23.22
C ILE A 235 -9.42 -5.90 -22.02
N TYR A 236 -10.69 -6.27 -21.97
CA TYR A 236 -11.61 -5.94 -20.89
C TYR A 236 -12.08 -7.21 -20.18
N LYS A 237 -11.47 -7.49 -19.02
CA LYS A 237 -11.90 -8.53 -18.09
C LYS A 237 -12.38 -7.89 -16.80
N LYS A 238 -13.69 -7.77 -16.59
CA LYS A 238 -14.27 -7.00 -15.48
C LYS A 238 -13.74 -7.47 -14.12
N GLY A 239 -13.61 -8.78 -13.96
CA GLY A 239 -13.07 -9.41 -12.75
C GLY A 239 -11.59 -9.16 -12.48
N ASN A 240 -10.85 -8.56 -13.41
CA ASN A 240 -9.42 -8.25 -13.24
C ASN A 240 -9.17 -6.74 -13.16
N LEU A 241 -10.23 -5.93 -13.16
CA LEU A 241 -10.15 -4.48 -13.25
C LEU A 241 -10.76 -3.84 -12.01
N ILE A 242 -10.16 -2.72 -11.61
CA ILE A 242 -10.71 -1.80 -10.63
C ILE A 242 -10.80 -0.43 -11.29
N PHE A 243 -12.00 0.11 -11.36
CA PHE A 243 -12.23 1.43 -11.94
C PHE A 243 -11.47 2.50 -11.16
N ASN A 244 -10.90 3.46 -11.88
CA ASN A 244 -10.09 4.57 -11.37
C ASN A 244 -8.77 4.18 -10.67
N TYR A 245 -8.36 2.91 -10.70
CA TYR A 245 -7.15 2.44 -10.02
C TYR A 245 -5.88 3.23 -10.42
N HIS A 246 -5.65 3.42 -11.72
CA HIS A 246 -4.45 4.09 -12.23
C HIS A 246 -4.31 5.55 -11.76
N ARG A 247 -5.43 6.27 -11.56
CA ARG A 247 -5.44 7.65 -11.04
C ARG A 247 -5.37 7.65 -9.51
N ALA A 248 -6.21 6.83 -8.86
CA ALA A 248 -6.35 6.81 -7.41
C ALA A 248 -5.13 6.25 -6.67
N LYS A 249 -4.30 5.40 -7.30
CA LYS A 249 -3.18 4.72 -6.62
C LYS A 249 -2.24 5.65 -5.86
N GLN A 250 -1.96 6.83 -6.41
CA GLN A 250 -1.06 7.79 -5.77
C GLN A 250 -1.77 8.61 -4.70
N GLU A 251 -2.99 9.04 -4.99
CA GLU A 251 -3.81 9.81 -4.06
C GLU A 251 -4.17 8.97 -2.82
N ALA A 252 -4.41 7.67 -2.99
CA ALA A 252 -4.60 6.72 -1.91
C ALA A 252 -3.40 6.65 -0.97
N ARG A 253 -2.18 6.57 -1.51
CA ARG A 253 -0.93 6.56 -0.72
C ARG A 253 -0.71 7.87 0.02
N LYS A 254 -0.96 9.02 -0.63
CA LYS A 254 -0.89 10.34 0.01
C LYS A 254 -1.90 10.48 1.15
N ALA A 255 -3.14 10.07 0.91
CA ALA A 255 -4.23 10.09 1.89
C ALA A 255 -4.11 9.01 2.96
N LYS A 256 -3.20 8.04 2.79
CA LYS A 256 -3.01 6.85 3.64
C LYS A 256 -4.27 5.98 3.79
N LYS A 257 -5.21 6.07 2.84
CA LYS A 257 -6.43 5.25 2.75
C LYS A 257 -6.98 5.29 1.33
N ALA A 258 -7.75 4.28 0.93
CA ALA A 258 -8.51 4.29 -0.32
C ALA A 258 -9.98 3.99 -0.06
N TYR A 259 -10.88 4.66 -0.78
CA TYR A 259 -12.31 4.37 -0.72
C TYR A 259 -12.70 3.35 -1.79
N LEU A 260 -13.45 2.31 -1.40
CA LEU A 260 -13.95 1.28 -2.30
C LEU A 260 -15.48 1.40 -2.42
N VAL A 261 -15.96 1.71 -3.62
CA VAL A 261 -17.38 1.89 -3.94
C VAL A 261 -17.83 0.90 -5.03
N GLU A 262 -19.14 0.83 -5.33
CA GLU A 262 -19.67 -0.16 -6.26
C GLU A 262 -19.50 0.25 -7.73
N GLY A 263 -19.84 1.49 -8.08
CA GLY A 263 -19.93 1.99 -9.44
C GLY A 263 -18.99 3.15 -9.76
N ALA A 264 -18.87 3.44 -11.06
CA ALA A 264 -18.09 4.58 -11.53
C ALA A 264 -18.66 5.92 -11.09
N MET A 265 -19.99 6.04 -11.01
CA MET A 265 -20.66 7.27 -10.57
C MET A 265 -20.41 7.58 -9.10
N ASP A 266 -20.26 6.56 -8.27
CA ASP A 266 -19.91 6.70 -6.86
C ASP A 266 -18.48 7.24 -6.71
N VAL A 267 -17.56 6.78 -7.56
CA VAL A 267 -16.21 7.37 -7.64
C VAL A 267 -16.30 8.85 -8.03
N LEU A 268 -17.12 9.20 -9.02
CA LEU A 268 -17.34 10.61 -9.38
C LEU A 268 -17.99 11.39 -8.25
N ALA A 269 -18.86 10.78 -7.43
CA ALA A 269 -19.43 11.42 -6.25
C ALA A 269 -18.35 11.80 -5.24
N LEU A 270 -17.38 10.91 -5.01
CA LEU A 270 -16.23 11.20 -4.14
C LEU A 270 -15.33 12.31 -4.74
N GLU A 271 -15.20 12.37 -6.07
CA GLU A 271 -14.49 13.49 -6.73
C GLU A 271 -15.21 14.84 -6.54
N LYS A 272 -16.56 14.86 -6.54
CA LYS A 272 -17.33 16.09 -6.27
C LYS A 272 -17.08 16.68 -4.88
N VAL A 273 -16.60 15.87 -3.94
CA VAL A 273 -16.21 16.27 -2.58
C VAL A 273 -14.69 16.31 -2.37
N GLU A 274 -13.92 16.28 -3.47
CA GLU A 274 -12.46 16.43 -3.52
C GLU A 274 -11.69 15.26 -2.86
N LEU A 275 -12.29 14.06 -2.89
CA LEU A 275 -11.65 12.81 -2.47
C LEU A 275 -11.21 12.01 -3.71
N HIS A 276 -9.94 12.14 -4.06
CA HIS A 276 -9.35 11.60 -5.30
C HIS A 276 -8.80 10.17 -5.17
N ASN A 277 -9.01 9.54 -4.01
CA ASN A 277 -8.51 8.22 -3.63
C ASN A 277 -9.61 7.14 -3.67
N ALA A 278 -10.63 7.33 -4.52
CA ALA A 278 -11.76 6.42 -4.66
C ALA A 278 -11.60 5.46 -5.86
N VAL A 279 -11.98 4.20 -5.66
CA VAL A 279 -11.94 3.13 -6.67
C VAL A 279 -13.22 2.30 -6.66
N ALA A 280 -13.57 1.65 -7.77
CA ALA A 280 -14.81 0.87 -7.88
C ALA A 280 -14.62 -0.54 -8.44
N THR A 281 -15.45 -1.49 -8.00
CA THR A 281 -15.52 -2.86 -8.54
C THR A 281 -16.41 -2.98 -9.78
N LEU A 282 -17.12 -1.92 -10.15
CA LEU A 282 -18.07 -1.84 -11.27
C LEU A 282 -19.29 -2.78 -11.14
N GLY A 283 -19.71 -3.13 -9.91
CA GLY A 283 -20.88 -3.98 -9.68
C GLY A 283 -20.64 -5.45 -10.03
N THR A 284 -19.49 -6.00 -9.65
CA THR A 284 -19.24 -7.46 -9.61
C THR A 284 -18.97 -7.90 -8.20
N ALA A 285 -19.23 -9.18 -7.90
CA ALA A 285 -18.67 -9.79 -6.71
C ALA A 285 -17.13 -9.66 -6.74
N MET A 286 -16.54 -9.19 -5.63
CA MET A 286 -15.10 -9.04 -5.50
C MET A 286 -14.36 -10.31 -5.92
N THR A 287 -13.38 -10.16 -6.80
CA THR A 287 -12.53 -11.28 -7.24
C THR A 287 -11.20 -11.30 -6.49
N LYS A 288 -10.45 -12.40 -6.63
CA LYS A 288 -9.07 -12.50 -6.11
C LYS A 288 -8.12 -11.49 -6.77
N GLU A 289 -8.30 -11.23 -8.06
CA GLU A 289 -7.43 -10.30 -8.80
C GLU A 289 -7.72 -8.84 -8.40
N GLN A 290 -8.99 -8.48 -8.24
CA GLN A 290 -9.37 -7.18 -7.68
C GLN A 290 -8.83 -7.01 -6.25
N LEU A 291 -8.96 -8.04 -5.40
CA LEU A 291 -8.39 -8.00 -4.05
C LEU A 291 -6.86 -7.80 -4.08
N ARG A 292 -6.16 -8.48 -4.99
CA ARG A 292 -4.71 -8.29 -5.19
C ARG A 292 -4.38 -6.85 -5.60
N LEU A 293 -5.14 -6.25 -6.52
CA LEU A 293 -4.96 -4.85 -6.90
C LEU A 293 -5.14 -3.92 -5.68
N LEU A 294 -6.15 -4.16 -4.84
CA LEU A 294 -6.32 -3.38 -3.60
C LEU A 294 -5.13 -3.52 -2.64
N GLN A 295 -4.57 -4.72 -2.49
CA GLN A 295 -3.37 -4.92 -1.66
C GLN A 295 -2.15 -4.14 -2.17
N LEU A 296 -2.01 -3.97 -3.49
CA LEU A 296 -0.91 -3.21 -4.11
C LEU A 296 -1.02 -1.69 -3.91
N LEU A 297 -2.13 -1.19 -3.37
CA LEU A 297 -2.25 0.19 -2.93
C LEU A 297 -1.41 0.46 -1.66
N HIS A 298 -1.16 -0.56 -0.84
CA HIS A 298 -0.44 -0.48 0.44
C HIS A 298 -1.05 0.51 1.44
N VAL A 299 -2.38 0.61 1.46
CA VAL A 299 -3.14 1.43 2.41
C VAL A 299 -4.41 0.71 2.87
N PRO A 300 -4.98 1.05 4.04
CA PRO A 300 -6.28 0.53 4.45
C PRO A 300 -7.39 0.93 3.46
N ILE A 301 -8.37 0.03 3.31
CA ILE A 301 -9.53 0.24 2.44
C ILE A 301 -10.74 0.65 3.27
N VAL A 302 -11.42 1.72 2.89
CA VAL A 302 -12.70 2.14 3.47
C VAL A 302 -13.80 1.76 2.50
N VAL A 303 -14.60 0.76 2.85
CA VAL A 303 -15.66 0.22 2.00
C VAL A 303 -16.92 1.05 2.15
N CYS A 304 -17.40 1.62 1.05
CA CYS A 304 -18.63 2.40 0.98
C CYS A 304 -19.52 1.85 -0.13
N TYR A 305 -20.11 0.68 0.13
CA TYR A 305 -21.09 0.06 -0.75
C TYR A 305 -22.51 0.53 -0.42
N ASP A 306 -23.46 0.10 -1.24
CA ASP A 306 -24.86 0.50 -1.09
C ASP A 306 -25.41 -0.06 0.23
N GLY A 307 -26.20 0.75 0.93
CA GLY A 307 -26.83 0.36 2.21
C GLY A 307 -27.95 -0.68 2.07
N ASP A 308 -28.25 -1.11 0.84
CA ASP A 308 -29.30 -2.08 0.56
C ASP A 308 -28.86 -3.54 0.88
N LYS A 309 -29.78 -4.50 0.66
CA LYS A 309 -29.48 -5.92 0.95
C LYS A 309 -28.35 -6.48 0.06
N ALA A 310 -28.23 -6.01 -1.18
CA ALA A 310 -27.22 -6.48 -2.12
C ALA A 310 -25.84 -5.93 -1.77
N GLY A 311 -25.72 -4.62 -1.54
CA GLY A 311 -24.48 -3.94 -1.16
C GLY A 311 -23.96 -4.39 0.21
N ARG A 312 -24.84 -4.62 1.19
CA ARG A 312 -24.44 -5.26 2.47
C ARG A 312 -23.91 -6.68 2.28
N ASN A 313 -24.54 -7.49 1.43
CA ASN A 313 -24.03 -8.83 1.13
C ASN A 313 -22.70 -8.78 0.35
N ALA A 314 -22.51 -7.80 -0.52
CA ALA A 314 -21.23 -7.56 -1.20
C ALA A 314 -20.14 -7.14 -0.19
N THR A 315 -20.47 -6.30 0.78
CA THR A 315 -19.60 -5.89 1.89
C THR A 315 -19.17 -7.09 2.73
N TYR A 316 -20.12 -7.97 3.08
CA TYR A 316 -19.83 -9.21 3.80
C TYR A 316 -18.86 -10.11 3.03
N LYS A 317 -19.10 -10.32 1.72
CA LYS A 317 -18.19 -11.13 0.88
C LYS A 317 -16.79 -10.52 0.77
N PHE A 318 -16.72 -9.20 0.57
CA PHE A 318 -15.45 -8.48 0.56
C PHE A 318 -14.72 -8.64 1.89
N GLY A 319 -15.40 -8.41 3.02
CA GLY A 319 -14.77 -8.46 4.34
C GLY A 319 -14.20 -9.84 4.68
N LYS A 320 -14.90 -10.92 4.33
CA LYS A 320 -14.34 -12.29 4.45
C LYS A 320 -13.04 -12.45 3.65
N MET A 321 -13.05 -12.05 2.38
CA MET A 321 -11.86 -12.13 1.52
C MET A 321 -10.71 -11.24 2.03
N ALA A 322 -11.00 -10.02 2.46
CA ALA A 322 -10.03 -9.07 2.98
C ALA A 322 -9.41 -9.55 4.29
N ARG A 323 -10.21 -10.13 5.19
CA ARG A 323 -9.75 -10.76 6.43
C ARG A 323 -8.78 -11.91 6.17
N GLU A 324 -9.14 -12.83 5.27
CA GLU A 324 -8.28 -13.95 4.86
C GLU A 324 -6.96 -13.46 4.24
N ALA A 325 -7.03 -12.38 3.46
CA ALA A 325 -5.88 -11.76 2.82
C ALA A 325 -5.10 -10.79 3.71
N GLN A 326 -5.49 -10.63 4.98
CA GLN A 326 -4.91 -9.68 5.94
C GLN A 326 -4.85 -8.22 5.43
N LEU A 327 -5.77 -7.85 4.55
CA LEU A 327 -5.92 -6.48 4.07
C LEU A 327 -6.63 -5.66 5.14
N PRO A 328 -6.05 -4.57 5.68
CA PRO A 328 -6.74 -3.72 6.63
C PRO A 328 -7.90 -2.98 5.96
N PHE A 329 -9.08 -2.98 6.60
CA PHE A 329 -10.24 -2.28 6.09
C PHE A 329 -11.20 -1.82 7.20
N GLU A 330 -11.99 -0.81 6.87
CA GLU A 330 -13.14 -0.33 7.64
C GLU A 330 -14.36 -0.27 6.72
N ILE A 331 -15.55 -0.24 7.32
CA ILE A 331 -16.82 -0.20 6.58
C ILE A 331 -17.54 1.10 6.94
N VAL A 332 -18.01 1.84 5.94
CA VAL A 332 -18.87 3.00 6.16
C VAL A 332 -20.24 2.54 6.64
N ASP A 333 -20.71 3.13 7.75
CA ASP A 333 -22.03 2.86 8.31
C ASP A 333 -23.13 3.58 7.50
N ASN A 334 -23.44 3.03 6.31
CA ASN A 334 -24.43 3.60 5.39
C ASN A 334 -25.86 3.24 5.78
N LYS A 335 -26.46 4.06 6.65
CA LYS A 335 -27.88 3.95 7.05
C LYS A 335 -28.87 4.61 6.10
N TYR A 336 -28.39 5.28 5.05
CA TYR A 336 -29.26 5.97 4.10
C TYR A 336 -29.94 5.01 3.11
N GLY A 337 -29.32 3.85 2.85
CA GLY A 337 -29.79 2.92 1.81
C GLY A 337 -29.65 3.47 0.38
N LEU A 338 -28.80 4.48 0.21
CA LEU A 338 -28.50 5.16 -1.06
C LEU A 338 -27.02 4.98 -1.41
N ASP A 339 -26.70 5.07 -2.70
CA ASP A 339 -25.31 5.13 -3.18
C ASP A 339 -24.69 6.53 -2.94
N PRO A 340 -23.35 6.68 -2.99
CA PRO A 340 -22.71 8.00 -2.80
C PRO A 340 -23.17 9.10 -3.77
N ASP A 341 -23.53 8.79 -5.02
CA ASP A 341 -24.06 9.77 -6.00
C ASP A 341 -25.44 10.27 -5.55
N GLU A 342 -26.30 9.36 -5.11
CA GLU A 342 -27.65 9.60 -4.61
C GLU A 342 -27.65 10.34 -3.26
N VAL A 343 -26.69 10.04 -2.36
CA VAL A 343 -26.52 10.81 -1.11
C VAL A 343 -26.20 12.27 -1.42
N ILE A 344 -25.34 12.56 -2.40
CA ILE A 344 -25.07 13.94 -2.81
C ILE A 344 -26.31 14.59 -3.40
N ASP A 345 -27.04 13.88 -4.27
CA ASP A 345 -28.23 14.41 -4.94
C ASP A 345 -29.35 14.76 -3.94
N VAL A 346 -29.50 13.98 -2.85
CA VAL A 346 -30.58 14.15 -1.84
C VAL A 346 -30.16 15.04 -0.66
N TYR A 347 -28.98 14.82 -0.10
CA TYR A 347 -28.53 15.45 1.17
C TYR A 347 -27.38 16.43 0.99
N GLY A 348 -26.71 16.44 -0.16
CA GLY A 348 -25.63 17.34 -0.48
C GLY A 348 -24.23 16.82 -0.10
N LYS A 349 -23.22 17.62 -0.47
CA LYS A 349 -21.80 17.26 -0.38
C LYS A 349 -21.30 17.07 1.06
N ASP A 350 -21.76 17.91 1.98
CA ASP A 350 -21.30 17.89 3.37
C ASP A 350 -21.80 16.63 4.09
N GLU A 351 -23.01 16.18 3.77
CA GLU A 351 -23.54 14.93 4.33
C GLU A 351 -22.78 13.71 3.82
N LEU A 352 -22.38 13.68 2.53
CA LEU A 352 -21.52 12.60 2.05
C LEU A 352 -20.18 12.57 2.80
N ARG A 353 -19.55 13.72 3.04
CA ARG A 353 -18.30 13.77 3.83
C ARG A 353 -18.51 13.23 5.25
N ALA A 354 -19.58 13.68 5.92
CA ALA A 354 -19.92 13.22 7.25
C ALA A 354 -20.26 11.72 7.30
N LEU A 355 -20.87 11.18 6.23
CA LEU A 355 -21.12 9.75 6.07
C LEU A 355 -19.81 8.97 5.95
N LEU A 356 -18.90 9.40 5.07
CA LEU A 356 -17.63 8.73 4.82
C LEU A 356 -16.68 8.71 6.04
N ASP A 357 -16.88 9.62 6.99
CA ASP A 357 -16.15 9.66 8.26
C ASP A 357 -16.76 8.75 9.35
N LYS A 358 -18.02 8.30 9.16
CA LYS A 358 -18.69 7.36 10.06
C LYS A 358 -18.39 5.93 9.63
N THR A 359 -17.27 5.41 10.12
CA THR A 359 -16.87 4.01 9.88
C THR A 359 -17.15 3.11 11.09
N MET A 360 -17.27 1.82 10.80
CA MET A 360 -17.43 0.75 11.77
C MET A 360 -16.45 -0.39 11.47
N SER A 361 -16.12 -1.17 12.50
CA SER A 361 -15.25 -2.34 12.36
C SER A 361 -15.95 -3.48 11.61
N TRP A 362 -15.16 -4.43 11.11
CA TRP A 362 -15.66 -5.69 10.54
C TRP A 362 -16.59 -6.45 11.51
N ILE A 363 -16.23 -6.49 12.79
CA ILE A 363 -16.99 -7.23 13.80
C ILE A 363 -18.31 -6.53 14.11
N ASP A 364 -18.31 -5.20 14.21
CA ASP A 364 -19.54 -4.42 14.39
C ASP A 364 -20.49 -4.60 13.20
N PHE A 365 -19.96 -4.55 11.99
CA PHE A 365 -20.73 -4.85 10.78
C PHE A 365 -21.32 -6.26 10.81
N LEU A 366 -20.56 -7.27 11.24
CA LEU A 366 -21.05 -8.65 11.35
C LEU A 366 -22.21 -8.79 12.33
N PHE A 367 -22.15 -8.12 13.49
CA PHE A 367 -23.27 -8.09 14.42
C PHE A 367 -24.53 -7.57 13.73
N GLU A 368 -24.45 -6.44 13.04
CA GLU A 368 -25.62 -5.87 12.36
C GLU A 368 -26.10 -6.68 11.15
N TYR A 369 -25.18 -7.31 10.42
CA TYR A 369 -25.49 -8.10 9.23
C TYR A 369 -26.13 -9.45 9.57
N LEU A 370 -25.54 -10.18 10.50
CA LEU A 370 -26.01 -11.52 10.86
C LEU A 370 -27.31 -11.47 11.68
N LEU A 371 -27.57 -10.40 12.44
CA LEU A 371 -28.87 -10.19 13.10
C LEU A 371 -30.04 -10.08 12.11
N GLY A 372 -29.79 -9.57 10.89
CA GLY A 372 -30.79 -9.54 9.83
C GLY A 372 -30.99 -10.89 9.12
N ARG A 373 -30.13 -11.89 9.38
CA ARG A 373 -30.12 -13.20 8.72
C ARG A 373 -30.61 -14.32 9.62
N TYR A 374 -30.33 -14.25 10.92
CA TYR A 374 -30.66 -15.27 11.90
C TYR A 374 -31.79 -14.84 12.82
N ASN A 375 -32.71 -15.76 13.11
CA ASN A 375 -33.70 -15.59 14.16
C ASN A 375 -33.12 -16.05 15.51
N LEU A 376 -32.83 -15.12 16.41
CA LEU A 376 -32.26 -15.42 17.73
C LEU A 376 -33.24 -16.11 18.70
N ASP A 377 -34.54 -16.12 18.41
CA ASP A 377 -35.53 -16.89 19.18
C ASP A 377 -35.45 -18.39 18.86
N ASN A 378 -34.87 -18.75 17.71
CA ASN A 378 -34.62 -20.13 17.34
C ASN A 378 -33.24 -20.56 17.85
N TYR A 379 -33.20 -21.52 18.77
CA TYR A 379 -31.95 -22.00 19.38
C TYR A 379 -30.87 -22.42 18.35
N SER A 380 -31.25 -23.11 17.26
CA SER A 380 -30.28 -23.54 16.24
C SER A 380 -29.66 -22.34 15.52
N GLN A 381 -30.50 -21.40 15.10
CA GLN A 381 -30.03 -20.18 14.42
C GLN A 381 -29.25 -19.26 15.36
N LYS A 382 -29.68 -19.12 16.62
CA LYS A 382 -28.94 -18.40 17.67
C LYS A 382 -27.55 -18.99 17.88
N LYS A 383 -27.45 -20.33 17.90
CA LYS A 383 -26.17 -21.05 18.01
C LYS A 383 -25.28 -20.82 16.78
N GLU A 384 -25.82 -20.92 15.58
CA GLU A 384 -25.08 -20.67 14.34
C GLU A 384 -24.54 -19.23 14.27
N PHE A 385 -25.37 -18.25 14.59
CA PHE A 385 -24.97 -16.84 14.74
C PHE A 385 -23.81 -16.68 15.73
N ALA A 386 -23.92 -17.30 16.91
CA ALA A 386 -22.89 -17.20 17.94
C ALA A 386 -21.57 -17.83 17.50
N GLN A 387 -21.61 -18.98 16.84
CA GLN A 387 -20.43 -19.67 16.33
C GLN A 387 -19.74 -18.85 15.24
N GLU A 388 -20.50 -18.29 14.29
CA GLU A 388 -19.94 -17.50 13.19
C GLU A 388 -19.21 -16.25 13.69
N ILE A 389 -19.84 -15.47 14.59
CA ILE A 389 -19.20 -14.28 15.17
C ILE A 389 -18.02 -14.65 16.07
N ALA A 390 -18.14 -15.70 16.90
CA ALA A 390 -17.06 -16.11 17.79
C ALA A 390 -15.78 -16.47 17.02
N LEU A 391 -15.90 -17.14 15.86
CA LEU A 391 -14.75 -17.46 15.01
C LEU A 391 -14.02 -16.19 14.53
N GLU A 392 -14.76 -15.16 14.16
CA GLU A 392 -14.21 -13.88 13.69
C GLU A 392 -13.59 -13.07 14.85
N ILE A 393 -14.22 -13.06 16.04
CA ILE A 393 -13.65 -12.45 17.25
C ILE A 393 -12.33 -13.13 17.63
N GLN A 394 -12.26 -14.47 17.60
CA GLN A 394 -11.03 -15.20 17.95
C GLN A 394 -9.85 -14.84 17.03
N ALA A 395 -10.14 -14.52 15.76
CA ALA A 395 -9.14 -14.14 14.76
C ALA A 395 -8.61 -12.71 14.90
N LEU A 396 -9.16 -11.89 15.81
CA LEU A 396 -8.61 -10.57 16.13
C LEU A 396 -7.21 -10.70 16.77
N GLN A 397 -6.43 -9.63 16.72
CA GLN A 397 -5.12 -9.57 17.39
C GLN A 397 -5.20 -8.87 18.75
N ASP A 398 -6.15 -7.95 18.92
CA ASP A 398 -6.32 -7.16 20.14
C ASP A 398 -7.15 -7.93 21.20
N ASP A 399 -6.52 -8.26 22.32
CA ASP A 399 -7.15 -9.01 23.42
C ASP A 399 -8.24 -8.20 24.15
N PHE A 400 -8.11 -6.87 24.19
CA PHE A 400 -9.11 -5.98 24.79
C PHE A 400 -10.37 -5.93 23.93
N GLU A 401 -10.23 -5.77 22.61
CA GLU A 401 -11.36 -5.83 21.69
C GLU A 401 -12.05 -7.19 21.72
N LYS A 402 -11.29 -8.29 21.73
CA LYS A 402 -11.84 -9.64 21.88
C LYS A 402 -12.75 -9.75 23.09
N GLN A 403 -12.25 -9.32 24.25
CA GLN A 403 -13.00 -9.42 25.50
C GLN A 403 -14.31 -8.63 25.41
N SER A 404 -14.26 -7.40 24.90
CA SER A 404 -15.43 -6.54 24.69
C SER A 404 -16.47 -7.22 23.76
N TYR A 405 -16.04 -7.72 22.60
CA TYR A 405 -16.94 -8.35 21.64
C TYR A 405 -17.52 -9.67 22.15
N PHE A 406 -16.77 -10.46 22.93
CA PHE A 406 -17.32 -11.65 23.57
C PHE A 406 -18.37 -11.32 24.62
N ILE A 407 -18.20 -10.23 25.39
CA ILE A 407 -19.22 -9.77 26.34
C ILE A 407 -20.50 -9.42 25.57
N ARG A 408 -20.39 -8.62 24.50
CA ARG A 408 -21.54 -8.27 23.64
C ARG A 408 -22.20 -9.51 23.02
N LEU A 409 -21.41 -10.49 22.57
CA LEU A 409 -21.94 -11.73 22.01
C LEU A 409 -22.71 -12.54 23.05
N ARG A 410 -22.19 -12.62 24.28
CA ARG A 410 -22.85 -13.30 25.40
C ARG A 410 -24.15 -12.60 25.80
N GLU A 411 -24.17 -11.27 25.84
CA GLU A 411 -25.38 -10.51 26.14
C GLU A 411 -26.49 -10.74 25.09
N LEU A 412 -26.13 -10.86 23.81
CA LEU A 412 -27.09 -11.12 22.74
C LEU A 412 -27.55 -12.58 22.65
N THR A 413 -26.66 -13.54 22.96
CA THR A 413 -26.89 -14.96 22.67
C THR A 413 -27.09 -15.84 23.90
N GLU A 414 -26.72 -15.36 25.08
CA GLU A 414 -26.60 -16.11 26.34
C GLU A 414 -25.57 -17.25 26.32
N PHE A 415 -24.83 -17.40 25.22
CA PHE A 415 -23.75 -18.38 25.11
C PHE A 415 -22.42 -17.80 25.59
N ASP A 416 -21.72 -18.56 26.43
CA ASP A 416 -20.34 -18.25 26.78
C ASP A 416 -19.39 -18.88 25.75
N MET A 417 -18.94 -18.05 24.81
CA MET A 417 -18.07 -18.45 23.70
C MET A 417 -16.60 -18.05 23.93
N GLN A 418 -16.26 -17.55 25.13
CA GLN A 418 -14.87 -17.31 25.50
C GLN A 418 -14.17 -18.65 25.66
N VAL A 419 -13.23 -18.95 24.76
CA VAL A 419 -12.27 -20.02 24.99
C VAL A 419 -11.28 -19.51 26.03
N GLU A 420 -11.27 -20.09 27.23
CA GLU A 420 -10.24 -19.83 28.22
C GLU A 420 -8.88 -20.26 27.64
N GLN A 421 -8.09 -19.31 27.15
CA GLN A 421 -6.66 -19.50 27.09
C GLN A 421 -6.15 -19.47 28.54
N PRO A 422 -5.27 -20.40 28.96
CA PRO A 422 -4.67 -20.36 30.28
C PRO A 422 -4.02 -18.98 30.50
N LYS A 423 -4.55 -18.21 31.45
CA LYS A 423 -4.11 -16.84 31.73
C LYS A 423 -2.67 -16.83 32.21
N GLU A 424 -1.73 -16.47 31.36
CA GLU A 424 -0.47 -15.88 31.83
C GLU A 424 -0.77 -14.45 32.31
N GLU A 425 -0.58 -14.21 33.60
CA GLU A 425 -0.78 -12.91 34.27
C GLU A 425 0.09 -11.81 33.63
N ARG A 426 -0.48 -11.05 32.68
CA ARG A 426 0.15 -9.83 32.17
C ARG A 426 0.01 -8.71 33.20
N ARG A 427 1.11 -8.41 33.89
CA ARG A 427 1.28 -7.18 34.66
C ARG A 427 1.23 -5.96 33.73
N ALA A 428 0.50 -4.94 34.17
CA ALA A 428 0.38 -3.64 33.52
C ALA A 428 1.72 -3.10 33.00
N ILE A 429 1.79 -2.91 31.68
CA ILE A 429 2.82 -2.09 31.02
C ILE A 429 2.16 -0.76 30.69
N HIS A 430 2.73 0.30 31.26
CA HIS A 430 2.44 1.69 30.94
C HIS A 430 2.63 1.89 29.42
N GLN A 431 1.57 2.25 28.68
CA GLN A 431 1.71 2.60 27.27
C GLN A 431 2.50 3.91 27.15
N PRO A 432 3.63 3.95 26.42
CA PRO A 432 4.24 5.21 26.03
C PRO A 432 3.33 5.89 24.99
N GLN A 433 3.08 7.19 25.17
CA GLN A 433 2.45 8.01 24.14
C GLN A 433 3.26 7.97 22.83
N PRO A 434 2.62 8.11 21.65
CA PRO A 434 3.35 8.21 20.39
C PRO A 434 4.27 9.43 20.44
N PRO A 435 5.56 9.31 20.06
CA PRO A 435 6.43 10.46 20.02
C PRO A 435 5.91 11.41 18.94
N ARG A 436 5.73 12.68 19.30
CA ARG A 436 5.70 13.77 18.34
C ARG A 436 6.93 13.62 17.44
N GLN A 437 6.73 13.46 16.13
CA GLN A 437 7.83 13.43 15.17
C GLN A 437 8.58 14.75 15.25
N SER A 438 9.70 14.73 15.98
CA SER A 438 10.69 15.78 15.98
C SER A 438 11.56 15.60 14.74
N PHE A 439 11.78 16.68 14.00
CA PHE A 439 12.74 16.72 12.91
C PHE A 439 14.13 16.33 13.45
N LEU A 440 14.63 15.18 12.99
CA LEU A 440 16.02 14.71 13.08
C LEU A 440 16.76 15.05 14.38
N THR A 441 16.70 14.16 15.36
CA THR A 441 17.74 14.07 16.39
C THR A 441 18.28 12.67 16.45
N PHE A 442 19.46 12.44 15.86
CA PHE A 442 20.21 11.22 16.06
C PHE A 442 20.41 10.95 17.56
N PRO A 443 20.40 9.70 18.01
CA PRO A 443 20.67 9.40 19.41
C PRO A 443 22.09 9.84 19.75
N LYS A 444 22.20 10.89 20.58
CA LYS A 444 23.49 11.48 20.99
C LYS A 444 24.19 10.71 22.11
N SER A 445 23.47 9.84 22.81
CA SER A 445 24.01 9.02 23.91
C SER A 445 23.04 7.91 24.30
N GLY A 446 23.50 6.97 25.13
CA GLY A 446 22.65 5.92 25.71
C GLY A 446 22.57 4.65 24.87
N ARG A 447 21.55 3.83 25.13
CA ARG A 447 21.39 2.50 24.51
C ARG A 447 21.23 2.59 22.99
N SER A 448 20.30 3.41 22.53
CA SER A 448 20.03 3.59 21.10
C SER A 448 21.26 4.07 20.32
N HIS A 449 22.11 4.92 20.92
CA HIS A 449 23.38 5.32 20.32
C HIS A 449 24.33 4.13 20.16
N ALA A 450 24.45 3.27 21.18
CA ALA A 450 25.27 2.08 21.12
C ALA A 450 24.77 1.10 20.04
N GLU A 451 23.45 0.92 19.89
CA GLU A 451 22.88 0.08 18.82
C GLU A 451 23.18 0.66 17.42
N HIS A 452 23.08 1.99 17.24
CA HIS A 452 23.44 2.64 15.98
C HIS A 452 24.93 2.52 15.66
N GLU A 453 25.79 2.68 16.66
CA GLU A 453 27.24 2.48 16.52
C GLU A 453 27.56 1.04 16.12
N ILE A 454 26.99 0.05 16.81
CA ILE A 454 27.17 -1.36 16.48
C ILE A 454 26.78 -1.63 15.03
N LEU A 455 25.59 -1.20 14.61
CA LEU A 455 25.12 -1.43 13.25
C LEU A 455 25.96 -0.68 12.20
N SER A 456 26.38 0.55 12.49
CA SER A 456 27.27 1.32 11.62
C SER A 456 28.61 0.61 11.44
N GLN A 457 29.22 0.12 12.52
CA GLN A 457 30.47 -0.62 12.49
C GLN A 457 30.30 -1.94 11.72
N MET A 458 29.16 -2.62 11.89
CA MET A 458 28.83 -3.83 11.14
C MET A 458 28.72 -3.57 9.63
N LEU A 459 28.18 -2.43 9.19
CA LEU A 459 28.14 -2.07 7.76
C LEU A 459 29.54 -1.87 7.16
N ASN A 460 30.51 -1.44 7.97
CA ASN A 460 31.87 -1.13 7.51
C ASN A 460 32.78 -2.36 7.41
N GLY A 461 32.46 -3.47 8.08
CA GLY A 461 33.31 -4.66 7.97
C GLY A 461 32.83 -5.94 8.67
N ILE A 462 33.23 -7.07 8.09
CA ILE A 462 32.92 -8.42 8.60
C ILE A 462 33.46 -8.68 10.01
N ALA A 463 34.59 -8.06 10.38
CA ALA A 463 35.18 -8.20 11.71
C ALA A 463 34.21 -7.71 12.81
N ALA A 464 33.51 -6.60 12.55
CA ALA A 464 32.50 -6.07 13.46
C ALA A 464 31.29 -7.02 13.58
N SER A 465 30.85 -7.58 12.44
CA SER A 465 29.76 -8.56 12.42
C SER A 465 30.10 -9.87 13.15
N ASN A 466 31.35 -10.33 13.06
CA ASN A 466 31.81 -11.51 13.80
C ASN A 466 31.87 -11.23 15.30
N LEU A 467 32.43 -10.10 15.70
CA LEU A 467 32.46 -9.70 17.11
C LEU A 467 31.05 -9.57 17.68
N PHE A 468 30.12 -8.95 16.95
CA PHE A 468 28.72 -8.87 17.36
C PHE A 468 28.11 -10.26 17.59
N LYS A 469 28.33 -11.22 16.69
CA LYS A 469 27.82 -12.61 16.83
C LYS A 469 28.39 -13.32 18.07
N GLU A 470 29.70 -13.18 18.29
CA GLU A 470 30.41 -13.88 19.35
C GLU A 470 30.07 -13.29 20.73
N GLU A 471 30.02 -11.96 20.83
CA GLU A 471 29.91 -11.28 22.11
C GLU A 471 28.46 -10.94 22.49
N LEU A 472 27.61 -10.53 21.54
CA LEU A 472 26.28 -9.96 21.85
C LEU A 472 25.11 -10.78 21.31
N GLY A 473 25.16 -11.13 20.02
CA GLY A 473 24.22 -12.00 19.32
C GLY A 473 22.88 -11.36 18.93
N PHE A 474 22.35 -10.42 19.72
CA PHE A 474 21.08 -9.75 19.45
C PHE A 474 21.01 -8.31 19.98
N LEU A 475 20.20 -7.48 19.33
CA LEU A 475 19.86 -6.12 19.78
C LEU A 475 18.47 -6.10 20.42
N LYS A 476 18.19 -5.07 21.24
CA LYS A 476 16.89 -4.95 21.91
C LYS A 476 15.83 -4.37 21.00
N ASP A 477 16.22 -3.40 20.19
CA ASP A 477 15.37 -2.89 19.12
C ASP A 477 15.16 -3.97 18.05
N ASP A 478 13.89 -4.24 17.71
CA ASP A 478 13.53 -5.33 16.79
C ASP A 478 14.01 -5.03 15.36
N ASN A 479 13.90 -3.79 14.91
CA ASN A 479 14.36 -3.38 13.58
C ASN A 479 15.89 -3.38 13.51
N GLY A 480 16.56 -2.90 14.55
CA GLY A 480 18.01 -2.97 14.68
C GLY A 480 18.50 -4.42 14.68
N ASN A 481 17.84 -5.31 15.41
CA ASN A 481 18.19 -6.72 15.44
C ASN A 481 18.00 -7.40 14.07
N LYS A 482 16.88 -7.12 13.38
CA LYS A 482 16.64 -7.60 12.01
C LYS A 482 17.71 -7.10 11.05
N LEU A 483 18.08 -5.82 11.13
CA LEU A 483 19.14 -5.26 10.31
C LEU A 483 20.49 -5.95 10.58
N ALA A 484 20.84 -6.17 11.84
CA ALA A 484 22.03 -6.94 12.20
C ALA A 484 22.02 -8.34 11.57
N MET A 485 20.88 -9.04 11.58
CA MET A 485 20.75 -10.35 10.95
C MET A 485 20.91 -10.28 9.43
N TYR A 486 20.35 -9.27 8.76
CA TYR A 486 20.54 -9.05 7.33
C TYR A 486 22.02 -8.80 6.97
N ILE A 487 22.71 -7.97 7.74
CA ILE A 487 24.14 -7.70 7.56
C ILE A 487 24.96 -9.00 7.73
N ILE A 488 24.65 -9.76 8.79
CA ILE A 488 25.27 -11.05 9.09
C ILE A 488 25.10 -12.04 7.95
N ASP A 489 23.90 -12.13 7.38
CA ASP A 489 23.57 -13.04 6.29
C ASP A 489 24.28 -12.62 5.01
N TYR A 490 24.33 -11.31 4.73
CA TYR A 490 25.05 -10.75 3.60
C TYR A 490 26.56 -11.13 3.63
N TYR A 491 27.20 -11.04 4.79
CA TYR A 491 28.61 -11.46 4.96
C TYR A 491 28.86 -12.97 4.90
N ARG A 492 27.84 -13.83 4.79
CA ARG A 492 28.05 -15.26 4.55
C ARG A 492 28.56 -15.53 3.13
N THR A 493 28.20 -14.67 2.19
CA THR A 493 28.52 -14.82 0.77
C THR A 493 29.43 -13.71 0.24
N HIS A 494 29.65 -12.64 1.02
CA HIS A 494 30.45 -11.47 0.63
C HIS A 494 31.52 -11.13 1.67
N THR A 495 32.66 -10.59 1.22
CA THR A 495 33.75 -10.11 2.09
C THR A 495 33.66 -8.61 2.40
N THR A 496 32.96 -7.86 1.56
CA THR A 496 32.72 -6.41 1.69
C THR A 496 31.23 -6.15 1.51
N LEU A 497 30.70 -5.07 2.09
CA LEU A 497 29.26 -4.79 2.09
C LEU A 497 28.94 -3.59 1.22
N ALA A 498 28.02 -3.79 0.26
CA ALA A 498 27.46 -2.71 -0.54
C ALA A 498 26.05 -2.37 -0.03
N VAL A 499 25.89 -1.16 0.54
CA VAL A 499 24.60 -0.71 1.11
C VAL A 499 23.47 -0.76 0.09
N ALA A 500 23.76 -0.36 -1.16
CA ALA A 500 22.80 -0.40 -2.27
C ALA A 500 22.32 -1.81 -2.62
N GLU A 501 23.13 -2.84 -2.39
CA GLU A 501 22.75 -4.25 -2.61
C GLU A 501 21.98 -4.80 -1.41
N LEU A 502 22.40 -4.47 -0.19
CA LEU A 502 21.71 -4.89 1.02
C LEU A 502 20.25 -4.40 1.04
N LEU A 503 19.99 -3.20 0.51
CA LEU A 503 18.63 -2.64 0.37
C LEU A 503 17.67 -3.51 -0.45
N ASP A 504 18.17 -4.28 -1.41
CA ASP A 504 17.33 -5.15 -2.25
C ASP A 504 16.89 -6.43 -1.51
N VAL A 505 17.72 -6.89 -0.56
CA VAL A 505 17.49 -8.15 0.18
C VAL A 505 16.53 -7.93 1.35
N ILE A 506 16.54 -6.73 1.93
CA ILE A 506 15.64 -6.35 3.03
C ILE A 506 14.21 -6.25 2.51
N ARG A 507 13.26 -6.88 3.22
CA ARG A 507 11.84 -6.89 2.80
C ARG A 507 11.03 -5.81 3.52
N GLU A 508 11.36 -5.57 4.78
CA GLU A 508 10.65 -4.67 5.67
C GLU A 508 11.07 -3.22 5.44
N GLU A 509 10.09 -2.36 5.17
CA GLU A 509 10.35 -0.95 4.83
C GLU A 509 10.95 -0.17 6.00
N ASP A 510 10.54 -0.47 7.24
CA ASP A 510 11.10 0.14 8.44
C ASP A 510 12.59 -0.21 8.63
N VAL A 511 13.00 -1.43 8.23
CA VAL A 511 14.39 -1.88 8.30
C VAL A 511 15.22 -1.21 7.19
N LYS A 512 14.64 -1.00 5.99
CA LYS A 512 15.29 -0.21 4.93
C LYS A 512 15.46 1.25 5.35
N ALA A 513 14.44 1.83 5.99
CA ALA A 513 14.51 3.18 6.51
C ALA A 513 15.64 3.32 7.54
N LEU A 514 15.75 2.36 8.47
CA LEU A 514 16.84 2.28 9.44
C LEU A 514 18.22 2.09 8.79
N LEU A 515 18.34 1.23 7.79
CA LEU A 515 19.59 1.07 7.02
C LEU A 515 20.00 2.38 6.35
N LEU A 516 19.06 3.08 5.69
CA LEU A 516 19.32 4.37 5.06
C LEU A 516 19.70 5.45 6.09
N GLU A 517 19.12 5.40 7.29
CA GLU A 517 19.46 6.29 8.40
C GLU A 517 20.90 6.04 8.88
N ILE A 518 21.25 4.80 9.21
CA ILE A 518 22.58 4.42 9.69
C ILE A 518 23.64 4.69 8.61
N ALA A 519 23.33 4.36 7.35
CA ALA A 519 24.23 4.62 6.24
C ALA A 519 24.46 6.13 6.00
N ASN A 520 23.56 7.02 6.42
CA ASN A 520 23.74 8.47 6.33
C ASN A 520 24.01 9.13 7.69
N TRP A 521 24.37 8.34 8.70
CA TRP A 521 24.58 8.86 10.05
C TRP A 521 25.85 9.71 10.13
N GLU A 522 25.73 10.96 10.58
CA GLU A 522 26.85 11.93 10.58
C GLU A 522 28.01 11.54 11.50
N LEU A 523 27.74 10.74 12.54
CA LEU A 523 28.76 10.27 13.49
C LEU A 523 29.39 8.93 13.06
N ALA A 524 28.89 8.32 11.98
CA ALA A 524 29.42 7.06 11.48
C ALA A 524 30.89 7.22 11.07
N ARG A 525 31.70 6.27 11.52
CA ARG A 525 33.13 6.18 11.13
C ARG A 525 33.25 5.55 9.75
N GLU A 526 34.34 5.84 9.04
CA GLU A 526 34.60 5.25 7.72
C GLU A 526 35.15 3.82 7.84
N ASP A 527 35.97 3.56 8.86
CA ASP A 527 36.59 2.25 9.12
C ASP A 527 36.06 1.61 10.40
N VAL A 528 36.23 0.29 10.51
CA VAL A 528 35.90 -0.45 11.73
C VAL A 528 36.86 -0.07 12.85
N ASP A 529 36.33 0.48 13.95
CA ASP A 529 37.06 0.73 15.18
C ASP A 529 36.62 -0.29 16.24
N MET A 530 37.48 -1.29 16.46
CA MET A 530 37.19 -2.39 17.39
C MET A 530 37.06 -1.93 18.83
N ALA A 531 37.76 -0.86 19.25
CA ALA A 531 37.67 -0.35 20.61
C ALA A 531 36.29 0.28 20.85
N VAL A 532 35.84 1.11 19.90
CA VAL A 532 34.51 1.75 19.95
C VAL A 532 33.40 0.72 19.87
N LEU A 533 33.54 -0.29 19.00
CA LEU A 533 32.57 -1.38 18.91
C LEU A 533 32.49 -2.18 20.22
N GLN A 534 33.63 -2.48 20.85
CA GLN A 534 33.65 -3.15 22.15
C GLN A 534 33.00 -2.30 23.24
N GLU A 535 33.22 -0.98 23.24
CA GLU A 535 32.55 -0.05 24.16
C GLU A 535 31.02 -0.07 23.95
N ALA A 536 30.57 -0.01 22.70
CA ALA A 536 29.15 -0.04 22.36
C ALA A 536 28.50 -1.39 22.75
N ILE A 537 29.18 -2.52 22.51
CA ILE A 537 28.72 -3.85 22.95
C ILE A 537 28.67 -3.94 24.48
N ALA A 538 29.71 -3.47 25.18
CA ALA A 538 29.73 -3.47 26.64
C ALA A 538 28.60 -2.61 27.21
N LYS A 539 28.31 -1.47 26.57
CA LYS A 539 27.18 -0.61 26.91
C LYS A 539 25.86 -1.35 26.77
N GLU A 540 25.65 -2.04 25.65
CA GLU A 540 24.42 -2.80 25.37
C GLU A 540 24.23 -3.96 26.36
N LYS A 541 25.29 -4.73 26.65
CA LYS A 541 25.29 -5.78 27.69
C LYS A 541 24.91 -5.21 29.06
N SER A 542 25.46 -4.06 29.43
CA SER A 542 25.12 -3.41 30.70
C SER A 542 23.65 -3.02 30.78
N CYS A 543 23.06 -2.57 29.68
CA CYS A 543 21.64 -2.25 29.57
C CYS A 543 20.76 -3.51 29.66
N PHE A 544 21.16 -4.63 29.04
CA PHE A 544 20.45 -5.91 29.21
C PHE A 544 20.44 -6.41 30.65
N LEU A 545 21.56 -6.25 31.37
CA LEU A 545 21.63 -6.60 32.78
C LEU A 545 20.75 -5.67 33.63
N ASP A 546 20.69 -4.38 33.31
CA ASP A 546 19.76 -3.44 33.95
C ASP A 546 18.29 -3.87 33.75
N ASP A 547 17.90 -4.31 32.55
CA ASP A 547 16.54 -4.83 32.28
C ASP A 547 16.23 -6.09 33.11
N LYS A 548 17.17 -7.04 33.18
CA LYS A 548 17.03 -8.26 33.99
C LYS A 548 16.91 -7.94 35.48
N ILE A 549 17.72 -7.00 35.99
CA ILE A 549 17.66 -6.53 37.38
C ILE A 549 16.30 -5.89 37.67
N GLN A 550 15.77 -5.08 36.75
CA GLN A 550 14.43 -4.50 36.91
C GLN A 550 13.34 -5.57 36.93
N LEU A 551 13.43 -6.60 36.09
CA LEU A 551 12.49 -7.73 36.08
C LEU A 551 12.55 -8.51 37.40
N LEU A 552 13.75 -8.81 37.91
CA LEU A 552 13.93 -9.45 39.22
C LEU A 552 13.37 -8.58 40.35
N ASN A 553 13.59 -7.27 40.33
CA ASN A 553 13.00 -6.36 41.31
C ASN A 553 11.46 -6.42 41.29
N LYS A 554 10.84 -6.51 40.12
CA LYS A 554 9.38 -6.72 39.99
C LYS A 554 8.95 -8.08 40.56
N LYS A 555 9.71 -9.17 40.31
CA LYS A 555 9.42 -10.51 40.85
C LYS A 555 9.55 -10.56 42.38
N ILE A 556 10.61 -9.99 42.94
CA ILE A 556 10.84 -9.94 44.40
C ILE A 556 9.69 -9.21 45.12
N ARG A 557 9.13 -8.15 44.52
CA ARG A 557 8.01 -7.40 45.09
C ARG A 557 6.69 -8.20 45.13
N SER A 558 6.54 -9.19 44.26
CA SER A 558 5.28 -9.94 44.10
C SER A 558 5.25 -11.32 44.73
N VAL A 559 6.42 -11.93 44.94
CA VAL A 559 6.51 -13.22 45.63
C VAL A 559 6.17 -12.98 47.11
N ASN A 560 5.48 -13.92 47.76
CA ASN A 560 5.17 -13.84 49.19
C ASN A 560 6.05 -14.76 50.05
N ASP A 561 6.59 -15.83 49.47
CA ASP A 561 7.51 -16.74 50.14
C ASP A 561 8.87 -16.07 50.46
N PRO A 562 9.26 -15.97 51.75
CA PRO A 562 10.55 -15.42 52.16
C PRO A 562 11.76 -16.16 51.59
N MET A 563 11.66 -17.48 51.40
CA MET A 563 12.78 -18.30 50.95
C MET A 563 13.06 -18.10 49.45
N GLU A 564 12.00 -18.00 48.65
CA GLU A 564 12.09 -17.62 47.23
C GLU A 564 12.55 -16.17 47.03
N LYS A 565 12.12 -15.23 47.89
CA LYS A 565 12.66 -13.84 47.89
C LYS A 565 14.17 -13.80 48.12
N ALA A 566 14.68 -14.60 49.06
CA ALA A 566 16.11 -14.65 49.35
C ALA A 566 16.91 -15.17 48.14
N LYS A 567 16.41 -16.20 47.43
CA LYS A 567 17.03 -16.73 46.19
C LYS A 567 17.10 -15.66 45.10
N LEU A 568 15.97 -14.98 44.81
CA LEU A 568 15.91 -13.92 43.81
C LEU A 568 16.81 -12.71 44.16
N ALA A 569 16.99 -12.41 45.45
CA ALA A 569 17.88 -11.35 45.90
C ALA A 569 19.37 -11.69 45.68
N VAL A 570 19.76 -12.96 45.87
CA VAL A 570 21.12 -13.44 45.57
C VAL A 570 21.39 -13.35 44.06
N GLU A 571 20.47 -13.83 43.23
CA GLU A 571 20.56 -13.74 41.76
C GLU A 571 20.69 -12.28 41.29
N LYS A 572 19.88 -11.37 41.85
CA LYS A 572 19.97 -9.93 41.56
C LYS A 572 21.36 -9.36 41.90
N ASN A 573 21.90 -9.70 43.08
CA ASN A 573 23.21 -9.19 43.49
C ASN A 573 24.34 -9.71 42.59
N GLN A 574 24.20 -10.92 42.04
CA GLN A 574 25.13 -11.46 41.06
C GLN A 574 25.09 -10.66 39.75
N LEU A 575 23.89 -10.38 39.21
CA LEU A 575 23.73 -9.56 38.01
C LEU A 575 24.23 -8.12 38.19
N ILE A 576 24.10 -7.55 39.40
CA ILE A 576 24.64 -6.21 39.70
C ILE A 576 26.17 -6.21 39.59
N LYS A 577 26.85 -7.24 40.11
CA LYS A 577 28.31 -7.36 40.00
C LYS A 577 28.75 -7.48 38.54
N GLU A 578 28.10 -8.39 37.79
CA GLU A 578 28.36 -8.59 36.36
C GLU A 578 28.14 -7.29 35.55
N ARG A 579 27.11 -6.50 35.90
CA ARG A 579 26.87 -5.21 35.24
C ARG A 579 27.99 -4.19 35.50
N GLU A 580 28.49 -4.11 36.73
CA GLU A 580 29.59 -3.19 37.05
C GLU A 580 30.90 -3.58 36.36
N GLU A 581 31.12 -4.89 36.13
CA GLU A 581 32.24 -5.38 35.31
C GLU A 581 32.14 -4.88 33.87
N TRP A 582 30.98 -5.00 33.23
CA TRP A 582 30.77 -4.48 31.86
C TRP A 582 30.85 -2.95 31.77
N ARG A 583 30.32 -2.22 32.76
CA ARG A 583 30.44 -0.75 32.83
C ARG A 583 31.87 -0.27 33.03
N SER A 584 32.71 -1.08 33.68
CA SER A 584 34.13 -0.80 33.86
C SER A 584 34.95 -1.17 32.63
N ALA A 585 34.53 -2.19 31.87
CA ALA A 585 35.13 -2.59 30.61
C ALA A 585 34.95 -1.54 29.50
N GLY A 586 33.76 -0.91 29.41
CA GLY A 586 33.48 0.14 28.42
C GLY A 586 33.94 1.56 28.79
N ARG A 587 34.82 1.75 29.78
CA ARG A 587 35.40 3.07 30.14
C ARG A 587 36.93 3.14 29.96
N LYS A 588 37.53 2.07 29.45
CA LYS A 588 38.94 1.99 29.08
C LYS A 588 39.07 2.18 27.59
#